data_AF-A0A354YWM3-F1
#
_entry.id   AF-A0A354YWM3-F1
#
_cell.length_a   1.000
_cell.length_b   1.000
_cell.length_c   1.000
_cell.angle_alpha   90.00
_cell.angle_beta   90.00
_cell.angle_gamma   90.00
#
_symmetry.space_group_name_H-M   'P 1'
#
loop_
_entity.id
_entity.type
_entity.pdbx_description
1 polymer ?
#
loop_
_entity_poly.entity_id
_entity_poly.type
_entity_poly.pdbx_seq_one_letter_code
_entity_poly.pdbx_strand_id
1 'polypeptide(L)' 'MIVKKYQMEVAGRPLIVEIGQVAQQANGAALMRYGDTVVLVTATAAKE' A
#
# COMPACT_ATOMS: atom_id res chain seq x y z
N MET A 1 9.96 -12.15 -3.46
CA MET A 1 9.27 -10.84 -3.46
C MET A 1 8.97 -10.49 -2.01
N ILE A 2 9.55 -9.41 -1.48
CA ILE A 2 9.38 -9.04 -0.07
C ILE A 2 8.19 -8.09 0.02
N VAL A 3 7.04 -8.60 0.46
CA VAL A 3 5.85 -7.78 0.72
C VAL A 3 5.86 -7.42 2.20
N LYS A 4 5.96 -6.13 2.52
CA LYS A 4 5.82 -5.66 3.91
C LYS A 4 4.35 -5.36 4.17
N LYS A 5 3.74 -6.12 5.07
CA LYS A 5 2.34 -5.98 5.47
C LYS A 5 2.28 -5.34 6.85
N TYR A 6 1.61 -4.20 6.92
CA TYR A 6 1.29 -3.49 8.16
C TYR A 6 -0.21 -3.57 8.38
N GLN A 7 -0.63 -3.74 9.62
CA GLN A 7 -2.03 -3.75 9.99
C GLN A 7 -2.21 -2.84 11.20
N MET A 8 -3.25 -2.01 11.17
CA MET A 8 -3.69 -1.23 12.33
C MET A 8 -5.22 -1.21 12.38
N GLU A 9 -5.79 -1.00 13.55
CA GLU A 9 -7.20 -0.70 13.69
C GLU A 9 -7.44 0.80 13.56
N VAL A 10 -8.30 1.19 12.61
CA VAL A 10 -8.77 2.56 12.44
C VAL A 10 -10.29 2.52 12.54
N ALA A 11 -10.88 3.37 13.40
CA ALA A 11 -12.33 3.47 13.58
C ALA A 11 -13.06 2.10 13.74
N GLY A 12 -12.43 1.15 14.44
CA GLY A 12 -12.98 -0.18 14.72
C GLY A 12 -12.95 -1.16 13.54
N ARG A 13 -12.18 -0.88 12.49
CA ARG A 13 -11.96 -1.80 11.37
C ARG A 13 -10.47 -1.95 11.07
N PRO A 14 -10.04 -3.13 10.58
CA PRO A 14 -8.64 -3.35 10.24
C PRO A 14 -8.30 -2.61 8.94
N LEU A 15 -7.38 -1.65 9.05
CA LEU A 15 -6.66 -1.07 7.93
C LEU A 15 -5.38 -1.89 7.68
N ILE A 16 -5.29 -2.47 6.50
CA ILE A 16 -4.16 -3.28 6.05
C ILE A 16 -3.42 -2.48 4.99
N VAL A 17 -2.10 -2.38 5.12
CA VAL A 17 -1.22 -1.71 4.16
C VAL A 17 -0.16 -2.69 3.70
N GLU A 18 -0.13 -2.99 2.41
CA GLU A 18 0.82 -3.89 1.77
C GLU A 18 1.74 -3.07 0.85
N ILE A 19 3.05 -3.12 1.10
CA ILE A 19 4.05 -2.38 0.32
C ILE A 19 4.87 -3.37 -0.51
N GLY A 20 5.05 -3.07 -1.80
CA GLY A 20 5.91 -3.83 -2.71
C GLY A 20 5.28 -5.04 -3.40
N GLN A 21 3.97 -5.30 -3.18
CA GLN A 21 3.25 -6.38 -3.85
C GLN A 21 2.96 -6.08 -5.33
N VAL A 22 2.68 -4.82 -5.65
CA VAL A 22 2.24 -4.35 -6.98
C VAL A 22 2.93 -3.04 -7.36
N ALA A 23 2.90 -2.68 -8.65
CA ALA A 23 3.46 -1.44 -9.19
C ALA A 23 4.96 -1.19 -8.89
N GLN A 24 5.78 -2.24 -9.00
CA GLN A 24 7.24 -2.19 -8.77
C GLN A 24 8.02 -1.28 -9.75
N GLN A 25 7.38 -0.78 -10.81
CA GLN A 25 7.97 0.19 -11.72
C GLN A 25 7.88 1.63 -11.19
N ALA A 26 7.00 1.91 -10.23
CA ALA A 26 6.94 3.19 -9.53
C ALA A 26 8.02 3.24 -8.42
N ASN A 27 8.49 4.44 -8.09
CA ASN A 27 9.47 4.62 -7.01
C ASN A 27 8.92 4.17 -5.64
N GLY A 28 7.62 4.35 -5.42
CA GLY A 28 6.91 3.83 -4.26
C GLY A 28 5.49 3.38 -4.61
N ALA A 29 5.07 2.26 -4.04
CA ALA A 29 3.72 1.72 -4.20
C ALA A 29 3.22 1.12 -2.88
N ALA A 30 2.03 1.54 -2.46
CA ALA A 30 1.34 1.05 -1.28
C ALA A 30 -0.10 0.66 -1.63
N LEU A 31 -0.46 -0.59 -1.32
CA LEU A 31 -1.82 -1.10 -1.44
C LEU A 31 -2.48 -1.02 -0.07
N MET A 32 -3.51 -0.19 0.08
CA MET A 32 -4.29 -0.06 1.30
C MET A 32 -5.62 -0.80 1.14
N ARG A 33 -6.00 -1.56 2.16
CA ARG A 33 -7.26 -2.27 2.22
C ARG A 33 -7.95 -1.97 3.55
N TYR A 34 -9.19 -1.52 3.48
CA TYR A 34 -10.00 -1.17 4.62
C TYR A 34 -11.39 -1.78 4.45
N GLY A 35 -11.62 -2.92 5.09
CA GLY A 35 -12.78 -3.77 4.79
C GLY A 35 -12.79 -4.19 3.31
N ASP A 36 -13.89 -3.91 2.62
CA ASP A 36 -14.07 -4.20 1.18
C ASP A 36 -13.45 -3.15 0.25
N THR A 37 -13.00 -2.00 0.78
CA THR A 37 -12.40 -0.95 -0.04
C THR A 37 -10.90 -1.20 -0.22
N VAL A 38 -10.44 -1.15 -1.46
CA VAL A 38 -9.02 -1.26 -1.83
C VAL A 38 -8.59 -0.01 -2.56
N VAL A 39 -7.49 0.59 -2.11
CA VAL A 39 -6.87 1.77 -2.73
C VAL A 39 -5.42 1.44 -3.06
N LEU A 40 -5.06 1.62 -4.32
CA LEU A 40 -3.67 1.54 -4.76
C LEU A 40 -3.10 2.95 -4.87
N VAL A 41 -2.07 3.24 -4.08
CA VAL A 41 -1.35 4.52 -4.11
C VAL A 41 0.03 4.29 -4.72
N THR A 42 0.31 4.97 -5.82
CA THR A 42 1.63 4.95 -6.46
C THR A 42 2.21 6.35 -6.51
N ALA A 43 3.46 6.49 -6.08
CA ALA A 43 4.22 7.73 -6.16
C ALA A 43 5.43 7.50 -7.07
N THR A 44 5.51 8.28 -8.15
CA THR A 44 6.63 8.27 -9.08
C THR A 44 7.29 9.63 -9.04
N ALA A 45 8.59 9.64 -8.74
CA ALA A 45 9.41 10.84 -8.71
C ALA A 45 10.46 10.73 -9.83
N ALA A 46 10.60 11.80 -10.61
CA ALA A 46 11.73 11.92 -11.53
C ALA A 46 13.02 12.02 -10.71
N LYS A 47 14.09 11.40 -11.18
CA LYS A 47 15.43 11.69 -10.65
C LYS A 47 15.78 13.12 -11.10
N GLU A 48 16.26 13.92 -10.15
CA GLU A 48 16.85 15.24 -10.43
C GLU A 48 18.02 15.12 -11.41
#